data_AF-A0A842YEG1-F1
#
_entry.id   AF-A0A842YEG1-F1
#
_cell.length_a   1.000
_cell.length_b   1.000
_cell.length_c   1.000
_cell.angle_alpha   90.00
_cell.angle_beta   90.00
_cell.angle_gamma   90.00
#
_symmetry.space_group_name_H-M   'P 1'
#
loop_
_entity.id
_entity.type
_entity.pdbx_description
1 polymer ?
#
loop_
_entity_poly.entity_id
_entity_poly.type
_entity_poly.pdbx_seq_one_letter_code
_entity_poly.pdbx_strand_id
1 'polypeptide(L)'
;IMEVFIRIDGEKITEAKFRTFGCGSAIATTSMTTEMVVGMTLDEAMALTREDVAGELDGLPPVKMHCSNLAADALHEAITNYRKGKGEHIPEEGTKKADDPGCVIGQDEFLNKGVWFVVDDLEEFKDQRVLVLHSGDESVQQAIELTEVSDRVILLTPEKSVVTTTELEKQLNDSKVKILYESRLLEIRGEFEVETVLIRNLDEDEDYELFVDQVVIIE
;
A
#
# COMPACT_ATOMS: atom_id res chain seq x y z
N ILE A 1 5.17 1.74 12.30
CA ILE A 1 3.92 2.54 12.28
C ILE A 1 2.82 1.63 12.78
N MET A 2 1.91 2.08 13.65
CA MET A 2 0.83 1.25 14.17
C MET A 2 -0.41 2.13 14.35
N GLU A 3 -1.44 1.83 13.58
CA GLU A 3 -2.69 2.58 13.55
C GLU A 3 -3.86 1.60 13.64
N VAL A 4 -4.85 1.97 14.43
CA VAL A 4 -6.11 1.24 14.58
C VAL A 4 -7.25 2.15 14.17
N PHE A 5 -8.17 1.59 13.43
CA PHE A 5 -9.28 2.24 12.77
C PHE A 5 -10.56 1.58 13.24
N ILE A 6 -11.53 2.34 13.74
CA ILE A 6 -12.77 1.78 14.30
C ILE A 6 -14.01 2.47 13.70
N ARG A 7 -15.00 1.66 13.34
CA ARG A 7 -16.35 2.11 13.01
C ARG A 7 -17.22 2.00 14.25
N ILE A 8 -17.99 3.04 14.54
CA ILE A 8 -18.79 3.13 15.75
C ILE A 8 -20.24 3.39 15.36
N ASP A 9 -21.15 2.54 15.84
CA ASP A 9 -22.59 2.75 15.77
C ASP A 9 -23.15 2.94 17.19
N GLY A 10 -23.64 4.15 17.46
CA GLY A 10 -23.98 4.60 18.80
C GLY A 10 -22.76 4.60 19.73
N GLU A 11 -22.68 3.61 20.62
CA GLU A 11 -21.56 3.44 21.56
C GLU A 11 -20.76 2.15 21.31
N LYS A 12 -21.09 1.39 20.27
CA LYS A 12 -20.48 0.09 19.98
C LYS A 12 -19.56 0.16 18.77
N ILE A 13 -18.44 -0.54 18.87
CA ILE A 13 -17.52 -0.77 17.75
C ILE A 13 -18.15 -1.85 16.86
N THR A 14 -18.45 -1.53 15.61
CA THR A 14 -19.05 -2.47 14.64
C THR A 14 -18.02 -3.06 13.70
N GLU A 15 -16.88 -2.40 13.53
CA GLU A 15 -15.79 -2.83 12.67
C GLU A 15 -14.49 -2.25 13.22
N ALA A 16 -13.40 -3.02 13.14
CA ALA A 16 -12.07 -2.56 13.47
C ALA A 16 -11.07 -3.02 12.41
N LYS A 17 -10.20 -2.12 11.98
CA LYS A 17 -9.13 -2.37 11.01
C LYS A 17 -7.83 -1.83 11.54
N PHE A 18 -6.72 -2.25 10.94
CA PHE A 18 -5.41 -1.77 11.33
C PHE A 18 -4.50 -1.59 10.14
N ARG A 19 -3.54 -0.68 10.32
CA ARG A 19 -2.35 -0.57 9.47
C ARG A 19 -1.15 -0.61 10.39
N THR A 20 -0.36 -1.68 10.30
CA THR A 20 0.81 -1.86 11.17
C THR A 20 2.01 -2.28 10.36
N PHE A 21 3.05 -1.46 10.42
CA PHE A 21 4.38 -1.77 9.96
C PHE A 21 5.29 -2.04 11.18
N GLY A 22 5.71 -3.29 11.33
CA GLY A 22 6.52 -3.74 12.45
C GLY A 22 6.85 -5.23 12.37
N CYS A 23 7.60 -5.75 13.34
CA CYS A 23 7.88 -7.18 13.40
C CYS A 23 6.59 -8.01 13.52
N GLY A 24 6.62 -9.29 13.14
CA GLY A 24 5.43 -10.16 13.15
C GLY A 24 4.63 -10.16 14.46
N SER A 25 5.28 -10.02 15.62
CA SER A 25 4.57 -9.87 16.91
C SER A 25 3.69 -8.62 16.97
N ALA A 26 4.12 -7.51 16.38
CA ALA A 26 3.36 -6.27 16.33
C ALA A 26 2.14 -6.41 15.40
N ILE A 27 2.32 -7.03 14.24
CA ILE A 27 1.23 -7.32 13.29
C ILE A 27 0.20 -8.24 13.96
N ALA A 28 0.66 -9.32 14.61
CA ALA A 28 -0.19 -10.27 15.30
C ALA A 28 -0.98 -9.61 16.45
N THR A 29 -0.35 -8.78 17.28
CA THR A 29 -1.05 -8.08 18.37
C THR A 29 -2.08 -7.09 17.86
N THR A 30 -1.78 -6.34 16.78
CA THR A 30 -2.75 -5.39 16.23
C THR A 30 -3.91 -6.10 15.55
N SER A 31 -3.63 -7.16 14.80
CA SER A 31 -4.67 -8.01 14.19
C SER A 31 -5.56 -8.64 15.25
N MET A 32 -4.99 -9.13 16.36
CA MET A 32 -5.80 -9.72 17.43
C MET A 32 -6.66 -8.65 18.11
N THR A 33 -6.09 -7.47 18.33
CA THR A 33 -6.82 -6.35 18.95
C THR A 33 -8.04 -5.96 18.12
N THR A 34 -7.97 -5.97 16.78
CA THR A 34 -9.15 -5.66 15.95
C THR A 34 -10.26 -6.70 16.08
N GLU A 35 -9.92 -7.98 16.16
CA GLU A 35 -10.91 -9.05 16.37
C GLU A 35 -11.57 -8.95 17.75
N MET A 36 -10.78 -8.64 18.79
CA MET A 36 -11.28 -8.58 20.17
C MET A 36 -12.33 -7.49 20.38
N VAL A 37 -12.18 -6.34 19.72
CA VAL A 37 -12.95 -5.13 20.05
C VAL A 37 -14.27 -5.01 19.30
N VAL A 38 -14.49 -5.82 18.26
CA VAL A 38 -15.76 -5.80 17.51
C VAL A 38 -16.89 -6.26 18.43
N GLY A 39 -17.94 -5.43 18.50
CA GLY A 39 -19.11 -5.64 19.37
C GLY A 39 -18.97 -5.05 20.77
N MET A 40 -17.77 -4.64 21.18
CA MET A 40 -17.53 -3.95 22.46
C MET A 40 -18.05 -2.51 22.42
N THR A 41 -18.39 -1.98 23.58
CA THR A 41 -18.59 -0.55 23.78
C THR A 41 -17.25 0.19 23.85
N LEU A 42 -17.27 1.51 23.61
CA LEU A 42 -16.05 2.34 23.70
C LEU A 42 -15.38 2.29 25.07
N ASP A 43 -16.14 2.13 26.15
CA ASP A 43 -15.59 2.03 27.50
C ASP A 43 -14.97 0.65 27.77
N GLU A 44 -15.59 -0.43 27.29
CA GLU A 44 -15.01 -1.77 27.34
C GLU A 44 -13.70 -1.84 26.54
N ALA A 45 -13.70 -1.28 25.33
CA ALA A 45 -12.52 -1.23 24.49
C ALA A 45 -11.41 -0.34 25.06
N MET A 46 -11.74 0.71 25.84
CA MET A 46 -10.77 1.55 26.57
C MET A 46 -10.19 0.87 27.81
N ALA A 47 -10.83 -0.19 28.30
CA ALA A 47 -10.33 -1.00 29.40
C ALA A 47 -9.36 -2.09 28.95
N LEU A 48 -9.25 -2.33 27.64
CA LEU A 48 -8.40 -3.36 27.07
C LEU A 48 -6.92 -3.06 27.34
N THR A 49 -6.21 -3.98 27.98
CA THR A 49 -4.79 -3.81 28.31
C THR A 49 -3.89 -4.51 27.31
N ARG A 50 -2.60 -4.16 27.33
CA ARG A 50 -1.57 -4.87 26.57
C ARG A 50 -1.52 -6.35 26.99
N GLU A 51 -1.64 -6.62 28.28
CA GLU A 51 -1.65 -7.97 28.83
C GLU A 51 -2.82 -8.80 28.30
N ASP A 52 -4.01 -8.20 28.13
CA ASP A 52 -5.17 -8.89 27.56
C ASP A 52 -4.90 -9.32 26.10
N VAL A 53 -4.37 -8.42 25.29
CA VAL A 53 -4.01 -8.70 23.88
C VAL A 53 -2.94 -9.78 23.79
N ALA A 54 -1.91 -9.71 24.65
CA ALA A 54 -0.88 -10.75 24.70
C ALA A 54 -1.45 -12.09 25.18
N GLY A 55 -2.39 -12.06 26.13
CA GLY A 55 -3.07 -13.24 26.67
C GLY A 55 -3.84 -14.00 25.60
N GLU A 56 -4.56 -13.29 24.72
CA GLU A 56 -5.30 -13.94 23.62
C GLU A 56 -4.40 -14.55 22.54
N LEU A 57 -3.13 -14.17 22.49
CA LEU A 57 -2.13 -14.77 21.60
C LEU A 57 -1.40 -15.95 22.24
N ASP A 58 -1.91 -16.53 23.34
CA ASP A 58 -1.21 -17.52 24.18
C ASP A 58 0.13 -17.00 24.75
N GLY A 59 0.26 -15.67 24.85
CA GLY A 59 1.43 -14.97 25.35
C GLY A 59 2.40 -14.53 24.25
N LEU A 60 3.33 -13.65 24.65
CA LEU A 60 4.44 -13.21 23.81
C LEU A 60 5.78 -13.50 24.52
N PRO A 61 6.87 -13.70 23.77
CA PRO A 61 8.20 -13.77 24.38
C PRO A 61 8.45 -12.55 25.30
N PRO A 62 8.99 -12.73 26.52
CA PRO A 62 9.08 -11.66 27.52
C PRO A 62 9.76 -10.38 27.01
N VAL A 63 10.74 -10.51 26.11
CA VAL A 63 11.46 -9.40 25.49
C VAL A 63 10.60 -8.56 24.52
N LYS A 64 9.48 -9.09 24.03
CA LYS A 64 8.57 -8.44 23.07
C LYS A 64 7.32 -7.83 23.70
N MET A 65 7.06 -8.11 24.99
CA MET A 65 5.88 -7.64 25.71
C MET A 65 5.73 -6.11 25.74
N HIS A 66 6.82 -5.34 25.67
CA HIS A 66 6.76 -3.87 25.71
C HIS A 66 6.93 -3.21 24.34
N CYS A 67 7.70 -3.82 23.44
CA CYS A 67 8.09 -3.17 22.18
C CYS A 67 7.15 -3.49 21.01
N SER A 68 6.44 -4.62 21.07
CA SER A 68 5.56 -5.08 19.99
C SER A 68 4.09 -4.98 20.34
N ASN A 69 3.77 -4.82 21.63
CA ASN A 69 2.41 -4.87 22.13
C ASN A 69 1.84 -3.47 22.39
N LEU A 70 1.85 -2.62 21.36
CA LEU A 70 1.33 -1.26 21.42
C LEU A 70 -0.12 -1.15 20.90
N ALA A 71 -0.70 -2.28 20.49
CA ALA A 71 -1.99 -2.33 19.81
C ALA A 71 -3.14 -1.77 20.66
N ALA A 72 -3.15 -2.08 21.96
CA ALA A 72 -4.12 -1.52 22.90
C ALA A 72 -3.98 0.02 23.01
N ASP A 73 -2.76 0.57 22.99
CA ASP A 73 -2.59 2.02 23.04
C ASP A 73 -3.09 2.69 21.76
N ALA A 74 -2.81 2.08 20.60
CA ALA A 74 -3.29 2.58 19.30
C ALA A 74 -4.82 2.58 19.23
N LEU A 75 -5.47 1.54 19.76
CA LEU A 75 -6.93 1.48 19.92
C LEU A 75 -7.44 2.61 20.83
N HIS A 76 -6.81 2.83 21.98
CA HIS A 76 -7.20 3.90 22.91
C HIS A 76 -7.07 5.28 22.26
N GLU A 77 -6.03 5.48 21.46
CA GLU A 77 -5.85 6.70 20.69
C GLU A 77 -6.95 6.88 19.65
N ALA A 78 -7.33 5.82 18.93
CA ALA A 78 -8.45 5.84 17.98
C ALA A 78 -9.78 6.23 18.65
N ILE A 79 -10.10 5.62 19.80
CA ILE A 79 -11.30 5.95 20.59
C ILE A 79 -11.24 7.40 21.08
N THR A 80 -10.08 7.84 21.54
CA THR A 80 -9.87 9.22 22.01
C THR A 80 -10.06 10.23 20.87
N ASN A 81 -9.56 9.93 19.67
CA ASN A 81 -9.73 10.75 18.48
C ASN A 81 -11.20 10.85 18.05
N TYR A 82 -11.92 9.74 18.09
CA TYR A 82 -13.37 9.73 17.87
C TYR A 82 -14.11 10.62 18.89
N ARG A 83 -13.84 10.45 20.19
CA ARG A 83 -14.45 11.24 21.28
C ARG A 83 -14.16 12.73 21.17
N LYS A 84 -13.00 13.11 20.64
CA LYS A 84 -12.61 14.51 20.39
C LYS A 84 -13.30 15.13 19.16
N GLY A 85 -14.13 14.37 18.44
CA GLY A 85 -14.80 14.83 17.22
C GLY A 85 -13.85 15.09 16.06
N LYS A 86 -12.62 14.56 16.12
CA LYS A 86 -11.60 14.66 15.07
C LYS A 86 -11.50 13.39 14.21
N GLY A 87 -12.34 12.39 14.47
CA GLY A 87 -12.33 11.13 13.72
C GLY A 87 -12.65 11.39 12.26
N GLU A 88 -11.66 11.20 11.38
CA GLU A 88 -11.90 11.14 9.95
C GLU A 88 -12.79 9.92 9.65
N HIS A 89 -13.80 10.12 8.82
CA HIS A 89 -14.73 9.06 8.44
C HIS A 89 -13.99 8.00 7.62
N ILE A 90 -13.88 6.80 8.17
CA ILE A 90 -13.30 5.66 7.45
C ILE A 90 -14.40 5.08 6.56
N PRO A 91 -14.28 5.19 5.22
CA PRO A 91 -15.29 4.68 4.31
C PRO A 91 -15.57 3.20 4.59
N GLU A 92 -16.84 2.79 4.46
CA GLU A 92 -17.18 1.37 4.50
C GLU A 92 -16.49 0.69 3.32
N GLU A 93 -15.65 -0.32 3.58
CA GLU A 93 -15.14 -1.13 2.48
C GLU A 93 -16.31 -1.94 1.94
N GLY A 94 -16.74 -1.54 0.74
CA GLY A 94 -17.87 -2.17 0.08
C GLY A 94 -18.43 -1.45 -1.13
N THR A 95 -17.87 -0.33 -1.60
CA THR A 95 -17.98 0.12 -2.99
C THR A 95 -16.92 1.18 -3.26
N LYS A 96 -16.12 0.96 -4.30
CA LYS A 96 -15.19 1.93 -4.89
C LYS A 96 -15.81 3.32 -4.96
N LYS A 97 -15.05 4.30 -4.47
CA LYS A 97 -14.95 5.60 -5.12
C LYS A 97 -13.46 5.91 -5.29
N ALA A 98 -13.02 5.76 -6.54
CA ALA A 98 -12.00 6.62 -7.09
C ALA A 98 -12.39 8.07 -6.75
N ASP A 99 -11.48 8.84 -6.16
CA ASP A 99 -11.35 10.30 -6.34
C ASP A 99 -10.24 10.87 -5.42
N ASP A 100 -9.11 10.16 -5.29
CA ASP A 100 -7.82 10.85 -5.18
C ASP A 100 -6.83 10.17 -6.14
N PRO A 101 -6.55 10.76 -7.32
CA PRO A 101 -5.70 10.14 -8.33
C PRO A 101 -4.20 10.11 -7.98
N GLY A 102 -3.78 10.61 -6.81
CA GLY A 102 -2.36 10.70 -6.45
C GLY A 102 -1.84 9.70 -5.42
N CYS A 103 -2.69 8.98 -4.69
CA CYS A 103 -2.23 8.16 -3.55
C CYS A 103 -2.19 6.66 -3.91
N VAL A 104 -1.01 6.15 -4.26
CA VAL A 104 -0.77 4.72 -4.43
C VAL A 104 -0.52 4.08 -3.06
N ILE A 105 -1.33 3.09 -2.69
CA ILE A 105 -1.17 2.38 -1.42
C ILE A 105 0.12 1.54 -1.45
N GLY A 106 0.94 1.61 -0.40
CA GLY A 106 2.19 0.84 -0.28
C GLY A 106 3.44 1.54 -0.86
N GLN A 107 3.29 2.64 -1.59
CA GLN A 107 4.41 3.40 -2.17
C GLN A 107 5.53 3.71 -1.17
N ASP A 108 5.20 4.30 -0.02
CA ASP A 108 6.20 4.69 0.99
C ASP A 108 6.82 3.49 1.72
N GLU A 109 6.09 2.39 1.85
CA GLU A 109 6.54 1.19 2.57
C GLU A 109 7.67 0.47 1.83
N PHE A 110 7.58 0.46 0.50
CA PHE A 110 8.50 -0.22 -0.39
C PHE A 110 9.57 0.69 -0.99
N LEU A 111 9.69 1.94 -0.52
CA LEU A 111 10.73 2.85 -0.97
C LEU A 111 12.13 2.26 -0.72
N ASN A 112 12.93 2.15 -1.79
CA ASN A 112 14.23 1.44 -1.84
C ASN A 112 14.14 -0.07 -1.55
N LYS A 113 12.95 -0.67 -1.68
CA LYS A 113 12.69 -2.11 -1.56
C LYS A 113 11.79 -2.60 -2.71
N GLY A 114 12.02 -2.04 -3.89
CA GLY A 114 11.16 -2.26 -5.05
C GLY A 114 10.38 -1.03 -5.51
N VAL A 115 10.38 0.08 -4.77
CA VAL A 115 9.83 1.37 -5.24
C VAL A 115 10.94 2.41 -5.34
N TRP A 116 10.98 3.11 -6.47
CA TRP A 116 12.01 4.09 -6.80
C TRP A 116 11.40 5.38 -7.36
N PHE A 117 11.83 6.51 -6.82
CA PHE A 117 11.50 7.83 -7.39
C PHE A 117 12.58 8.37 -8.34
N VAL A 118 13.80 7.87 -8.17
CA VAL A 118 14.96 8.18 -9.00
C VAL A 118 15.68 6.87 -9.25
N VAL A 119 16.14 6.67 -10.49
CA VAL A 119 16.93 5.50 -10.89
C VAL A 119 18.38 5.96 -11.06
N ASP A 120 19.20 5.71 -10.05
CA ASP A 120 20.62 6.09 -10.07
C ASP A 120 21.51 4.99 -10.69
N ASP A 121 21.15 3.71 -10.48
CA ASP A 121 21.91 2.56 -10.97
C ASP A 121 20.99 1.58 -11.73
N LEU A 122 21.19 1.51 -13.05
CA LEU A 122 20.45 0.58 -13.91
C LEU A 122 20.77 -0.89 -13.58
N GLU A 123 21.95 -1.20 -13.00
CA GLU A 123 22.31 -2.59 -12.69
C GLU A 123 21.37 -3.23 -11.67
N GLU A 124 20.72 -2.44 -10.80
CA GLU A 124 19.74 -2.94 -9.82
C GLU A 124 18.48 -3.52 -10.48
N PHE A 125 18.20 -3.11 -11.71
CA PHE A 125 17.01 -3.52 -12.47
C PHE A 125 17.29 -4.70 -13.40
N LYS A 126 18.52 -5.25 -13.37
CA LYS A 126 18.93 -6.31 -14.28
C LYS A 126 18.05 -7.56 -14.14
N ASP A 127 17.50 -8.00 -15.27
CA ASP A 127 16.60 -9.16 -15.38
C ASP A 127 15.31 -9.07 -14.51
N GLN A 128 15.01 -7.90 -13.92
CA GLN A 128 13.85 -7.67 -13.06
C GLN A 128 12.60 -7.33 -13.87
N ARG A 129 11.41 -7.62 -13.35
CA ARG A 129 10.14 -7.13 -13.89
C ARG A 129 9.90 -5.71 -13.38
N VAL A 130 10.00 -4.74 -14.27
CA VAL A 130 9.94 -3.32 -13.91
C VAL A 130 8.65 -2.71 -14.42
N LEU A 131 7.90 -2.09 -13.52
CA LEU A 131 6.76 -1.25 -13.85
C LEU A 131 7.16 0.21 -13.73
N VAL A 132 6.96 0.99 -14.79
CA VAL A 132 7.19 2.43 -14.79
C VAL A 132 5.84 3.13 -14.89
N LEU A 133 5.55 4.07 -14.00
CA LEU A 133 4.36 4.90 -14.10
C LEU A 133 4.61 6.06 -15.05
N HIS A 134 3.73 6.23 -16.03
CA HIS A 134 3.81 7.36 -16.95
C HIS A 134 3.38 8.66 -16.27
N SER A 135 4.31 9.58 -16.12
CA SER A 135 4.11 10.94 -15.58
C SER A 135 4.55 12.05 -16.54
N GLY A 136 5.25 11.70 -17.62
CA GLY A 136 5.74 12.64 -18.63
C GLY A 136 6.92 12.07 -19.44
N ASP A 137 7.64 12.94 -20.13
CA ASP A 137 8.77 12.55 -20.99
C ASP A 137 9.88 11.79 -20.24
N GLU A 138 10.19 12.20 -19.00
CA GLU A 138 11.23 11.56 -18.18
C GLU A 138 10.89 10.09 -17.88
N SER A 139 9.63 9.80 -17.52
CA SER A 139 9.16 8.42 -17.32
C SER A 139 9.27 7.54 -18.58
N VAL A 140 9.04 8.13 -19.75
CA VAL A 140 9.16 7.43 -21.03
C VAL A 140 10.62 7.13 -21.34
N GLN A 141 11.49 8.13 -21.18
CA GLN A 141 12.93 7.96 -21.37
C GLN A 141 13.48 6.90 -20.42
N GLN A 142 13.15 6.97 -19.13
CA GLN A 142 13.61 6.00 -18.13
C GLN A 142 13.14 4.58 -18.47
N ALA A 143 11.88 4.41 -18.91
CA ALA A 143 11.38 3.11 -19.33
C ALA A 143 12.18 2.53 -20.50
N ILE A 144 12.56 3.36 -21.48
CA ILE A 144 13.39 2.94 -22.62
C ILE A 144 14.79 2.56 -22.14
N GLU A 145 15.44 3.37 -21.30
CA GLU A 145 16.79 3.09 -20.77
C GLU A 145 16.83 1.79 -19.96
N LEU A 146 15.80 1.51 -19.15
CA LEU A 146 15.68 0.25 -18.41
C LEU A 146 15.63 -0.99 -19.31
N THR A 147 15.29 -0.84 -20.60
CA THR A 147 15.33 -1.97 -21.55
C THR A 147 16.75 -2.44 -21.91
N GLU A 148 17.78 -1.66 -21.56
CA GLU A 148 19.17 -2.08 -21.74
C GLU A 148 19.58 -3.21 -20.77
N VAL A 149 18.94 -3.26 -19.60
CA VAL A 149 19.26 -4.18 -18.50
C VAL A 149 18.15 -5.20 -18.22
N SER A 150 16.92 -4.92 -18.66
CA SER A 150 15.78 -5.84 -18.52
C SER A 150 14.89 -5.91 -19.76
N ASP A 151 14.54 -7.12 -20.18
CA ASP A 151 13.54 -7.35 -21.23
C ASP A 151 12.08 -7.24 -20.73
N ARG A 152 11.85 -6.96 -19.45
CA ARG A 152 10.53 -7.01 -18.79
C ARG A 152 10.12 -5.66 -18.22
N VAL A 153 10.18 -4.63 -19.07
CA VAL A 153 9.77 -3.27 -18.70
C VAL A 153 8.35 -3.01 -19.19
N ILE A 154 7.51 -2.53 -18.28
CA ILE A 154 6.11 -2.18 -18.54
C ILE A 154 5.91 -0.71 -18.22
N LEU A 155 5.41 0.08 -19.17
CA LEU A 155 4.98 1.46 -18.95
C LEU A 155 3.46 1.49 -18.73
N LEU A 156 3.01 1.97 -17.58
CA LEU A 156 1.60 2.08 -17.20
C LEU A 156 1.10 3.50 -17.43
N THR A 157 -0.03 3.66 -18.12
CA THR A 157 -0.66 4.97 -18.30
C THR A 157 -2.18 4.88 -18.14
N PRO A 158 -2.82 5.86 -17.47
CA PRO A 158 -4.29 5.92 -17.40
C PRO A 158 -4.92 6.40 -18.71
N GLU A 159 -4.11 6.91 -19.66
CA GLU A 159 -4.58 7.49 -20.91
C GLU A 159 -4.67 6.44 -22.02
N LYS A 160 -5.42 6.77 -23.08
CA LYS A 160 -5.52 5.96 -24.33
C LYS A 160 -4.26 6.00 -25.19
N SER A 161 -3.35 6.93 -24.89
CA SER A 161 -2.11 7.14 -25.61
C SER A 161 -1.07 7.71 -24.65
N VAL A 162 0.20 7.36 -24.85
CA VAL A 162 1.31 7.96 -24.09
C VAL A 162 1.50 9.39 -24.59
N VAL A 163 1.41 10.37 -23.70
CA VAL A 163 1.62 11.78 -24.05
C VAL A 163 3.09 12.08 -23.89
N THR A 164 3.79 12.23 -25.02
CA THR A 164 5.24 12.51 -25.03
C THR A 164 5.65 13.25 -26.29
N THR A 165 6.92 13.67 -26.38
CA THR A 165 7.47 14.25 -27.61
C THR A 165 7.51 13.23 -28.76
N THR A 166 7.45 13.74 -30.00
CA THR A 166 7.49 12.90 -31.22
C THR A 166 8.77 12.07 -31.36
N GLU A 167 9.87 12.52 -30.74
CA GLU A 167 11.14 11.77 -30.72
C GLU A 167 11.05 10.57 -29.78
N LEU A 168 10.62 10.80 -28.53
CA LEU A 168 10.43 9.73 -27.54
C LEU A 168 9.34 8.74 -27.95
N GLU A 169 8.26 9.20 -28.59
CA GLU A 169 7.23 8.30 -29.11
C GLU A 169 7.80 7.31 -30.14
N LYS A 170 8.69 7.76 -31.02
CA LYS A 170 9.36 6.87 -31.99
C LYS A 170 10.28 5.88 -31.28
N GLN A 171 11.10 6.36 -30.34
CA GLN A 171 11.99 5.50 -29.58
C GLN A 171 11.21 4.46 -28.77
N LEU A 172 10.11 4.86 -28.14
CA LEU A 172 9.23 3.97 -27.38
C LEU A 172 8.63 2.89 -28.28
N ASN A 173 8.14 3.26 -29.47
CA ASN A 173 7.58 2.31 -30.45
C ASN A 173 8.63 1.32 -30.99
N ASP A 174 9.88 1.75 -31.12
CA ASP A 174 10.99 0.89 -31.55
C ASP A 174 11.62 0.08 -30.38
N SER A 175 11.23 0.38 -29.14
CA SER A 175 11.75 -0.28 -27.93
C SER A 175 11.03 -1.60 -27.63
N LYS A 176 11.52 -2.32 -26.61
CA LYS A 176 10.86 -3.53 -26.07
C LYS A 176 9.86 -3.22 -24.95
N VAL A 177 9.64 -1.95 -24.61
CA VAL A 177 8.74 -1.56 -23.52
C VAL A 177 7.32 -2.01 -23.85
N LYS A 178 6.70 -2.77 -22.96
CA LYS A 178 5.28 -3.10 -23.06
C LYS A 178 4.46 -1.98 -22.46
N ILE A 179 3.43 -1.52 -23.15
CA ILE A 179 2.58 -0.43 -22.64
C ILE A 179 1.25 -1.01 -22.16
N LEU A 180 0.82 -0.58 -20.97
CA LEU A 180 -0.51 -0.83 -20.41
C LEU A 180 -1.27 0.50 -20.41
N TYR A 181 -2.16 0.64 -21.39
CA TYR A 181 -3.05 1.79 -21.54
C TYR A 181 -4.27 1.66 -20.65
N GLU A 182 -4.94 2.79 -20.43
CA GLU A 182 -6.20 2.85 -19.69
C GLU A 182 -6.09 2.07 -18.38
N SER A 183 -4.96 2.18 -17.69
CA SER A 183 -4.67 1.37 -16.52
C SER A 183 -4.06 2.23 -15.41
N ARG A 184 -4.48 2.00 -14.17
CA ARG A 184 -4.01 2.75 -13.00
C ARG A 184 -3.50 1.82 -11.92
N LEU A 185 -2.36 2.16 -11.32
CA LEU A 185 -1.84 1.49 -10.14
C LEU A 185 -2.68 1.86 -8.93
N LEU A 186 -3.20 0.86 -8.21
CA LEU A 186 -3.97 1.06 -6.98
C LEU A 186 -3.12 0.80 -5.73
N GLU A 187 -2.33 -0.27 -5.76
CA GLU A 187 -1.62 -0.77 -4.58
C GLU A 187 -0.35 -1.52 -4.97
N ILE A 188 0.68 -1.42 -4.14
CA ILE A 188 1.94 -2.14 -4.21
C ILE A 188 2.02 -3.09 -3.02
N ARG A 189 2.37 -4.36 -3.25
CA ARG A 189 2.32 -5.44 -2.26
C ARG A 189 3.60 -6.29 -2.26
N GLY A 190 3.91 -6.85 -1.10
CA GLY A 190 5.00 -7.80 -0.89
C GLY A 190 5.28 -8.04 0.60
N GLU A 191 6.08 -9.06 0.93
CA GLU A 191 6.42 -9.38 2.33
C GLU A 191 7.61 -8.57 2.85
N PHE A 192 8.67 -8.42 2.02
CA PHE A 192 9.89 -7.68 2.37
C PHE A 192 10.28 -6.64 1.32
N GLU A 193 10.05 -6.99 0.06
CA GLU A 193 10.26 -6.18 -1.15
C GLU A 193 9.01 -6.33 -2.04
N VAL A 194 8.91 -5.54 -3.09
CA VAL A 194 7.77 -5.61 -4.02
C VAL A 194 7.71 -6.97 -4.70
N GLU A 195 6.53 -7.59 -4.71
CA GLU A 195 6.28 -8.86 -5.39
C GLU A 195 5.12 -8.74 -6.41
N THR A 196 4.13 -7.92 -6.07
CA THR A 196 2.93 -7.71 -6.89
C THR A 196 2.42 -6.29 -6.79
N VAL A 197 1.66 -5.91 -7.81
CA VAL A 197 0.86 -4.68 -7.81
C VAL A 197 -0.58 -4.97 -8.18
N LEU A 198 -1.50 -4.18 -7.64
CA LEU A 198 -2.90 -4.18 -8.03
C LEU A 198 -3.14 -3.08 -9.06
N ILE A 199 -3.63 -3.45 -10.23
CA ILE A 199 -3.90 -2.53 -11.34
C ILE A 199 -5.40 -2.51 -11.65
N ARG A 200 -5.96 -1.32 -11.83
CA ARG A 200 -7.31 -1.08 -12.36
C ARG A 200 -7.24 -0.92 -13.88
N ASN A 201 -7.88 -1.79 -14.65
CA ASN A 201 -8.22 -1.53 -16.05
C ASN A 201 -9.43 -0.58 -16.09
N LEU A 202 -9.25 0.60 -16.68
CA LEU A 202 -10.24 1.66 -16.79
C LEU A 202 -11.22 1.45 -17.97
N ASP A 203 -10.85 0.65 -18.97
CA ASP A 203 -11.75 0.30 -20.09
C ASP A 203 -12.73 -0.82 -19.69
N GLU A 204 -12.21 -1.87 -19.04
CA GLU A 204 -12.99 -3.08 -18.72
C GLU A 204 -13.66 -3.07 -17.35
N ASP A 205 -13.37 -2.09 -16.50
CA ASP A 205 -14.08 -1.97 -15.22
C ASP A 205 -13.47 -2.89 -14.14
N GLU A 206 -12.28 -3.48 -14.36
CA GLU A 206 -11.77 -4.67 -13.64
C GLU A 206 -10.41 -4.42 -12.94
N ASP A 207 -10.16 -5.13 -11.84
CA ASP A 207 -8.87 -5.12 -11.14
C ASP A 207 -8.14 -6.44 -11.36
N TYR A 208 -6.83 -6.39 -11.56
CA TYR A 208 -6.00 -7.59 -11.64
C TYR A 208 -4.65 -7.38 -10.97
N GLU A 209 -4.04 -8.48 -10.54
CA GLU A 209 -2.71 -8.48 -9.98
C GLU A 209 -1.67 -8.70 -11.09
N LEU A 210 -0.59 -7.92 -11.03
CA LEU A 210 0.56 -8.07 -11.90
C LEU A 210 1.79 -8.31 -11.03
N PHE A 211 2.51 -9.39 -11.29
CA PHE A 211 3.77 -9.64 -10.60
C PHE A 211 4.88 -8.78 -11.17
N VAL A 212 5.48 -7.96 -10.30
CA VAL A 212 6.57 -7.05 -10.63
C VAL A 212 7.57 -7.09 -9.47
N ASP A 213 8.84 -6.88 -9.79
CA ASP A 213 9.90 -6.83 -8.77
C ASP A 213 10.25 -5.38 -8.41
N GLN A 214 10.05 -4.47 -9.37
CA GLN A 214 10.42 -3.06 -9.25
C GLN A 214 9.29 -2.16 -9.81
N VAL A 215 9.04 -1.04 -9.14
CA VAL A 215 8.09 0.01 -9.52
C VAL A 215 8.82 1.35 -9.50
N VAL A 216 8.81 2.05 -10.63
CA VAL A 216 9.45 3.35 -10.81
C VAL A 216 8.37 4.41 -10.96
N ILE A 217 8.40 5.41 -10.10
CA ILE A 217 7.43 6.49 -10.04
C ILE A 217 8.19 7.82 -10.12
N ILE A 218 8.27 8.41 -11.31
CA ILE A 218 8.97 9.69 -11.48
C ILE A 218 7.96 10.81 -11.24
N GLU A 219 8.20 11.67 -10.25
CA GLU A 219 7.34 12.83 -9.92
C GLU A 219 7.77 14.11 -10.64
#